data_AF-A0A327LSX6-F1
#
_entry.id   AF-A0A327LSX6-F1
#
_cell.length_a   1.000
_cell.length_b   1.000
_cell.length_c   1.000
_cell.angle_alpha   90.00
_cell.angle_beta   90.00
_cell.angle_gamma   90.00
#
_symmetry.space_group_name_H-M   'P 1'
#
loop_
_entity.id
_entity.type
_entity.pdbx_description
1 polymer ?
#
loop_
_entity_poly.entity_id
_entity_poly.type
_entity_poly.pdbx_seq_one_letter_code
_entity_poly.pdbx_strand_id
1 'polypeptide(L)'
;MAETKEKTPKTPEQTAMRKAVRLVAYTAWLQDFRANNPDATAEQRKVAWTAAKQGEIRKGRKIIKALKRKGYDLTKPERATEAA
;
A
#
# COMPACT_ATOMS: atom_id res chain seq x y z
N MET A 1 2.97 33.67 -14.40
CA MET A 1 2.21 32.65 -15.16
C MET A 1 2.83 31.30 -14.85
N ALA A 2 2.27 30.54 -13.91
CA ALA A 2 2.80 29.23 -13.54
C ALA A 2 2.11 28.18 -14.41
N GLU A 3 2.86 27.56 -15.33
CA GLU A 3 2.39 26.46 -16.16
C GLU A 3 1.98 25.29 -15.26
N THR A 4 0.68 25.04 -15.20
CA THR A 4 0.09 23.92 -14.50
C THR A 4 0.51 22.64 -15.24
N LYS A 5 1.58 21.98 -14.78
CA LYS A 5 1.95 20.64 -15.27
C LYS A 5 0.78 19.69 -15.05
N GLU A 6 0.06 19.40 -16.14
CA GLU A 6 -0.99 18.39 -16.16
C GLU A 6 -0.39 17.04 -15.76
N LYS A 7 -0.82 16.53 -14.60
CA LYS A 7 -0.40 15.21 -14.12
C LYS A 7 -1.12 14.17 -14.96
N THR A 8 -0.39 13.48 -15.84
CA THR A 8 -0.95 12.38 -16.63
C THR A 8 -1.71 11.41 -15.71
N PRO A 9 -2.98 11.08 -16.03
CA PRO A 9 -3.73 10.12 -15.26
C PRO A 9 -3.02 8.76 -15.29
N LYS A 10 -3.02 8.07 -14.15
CA LYS A 10 -2.33 6.78 -14.02
C LYS A 10 -3.13 5.70 -14.72
N THR A 11 -2.44 4.75 -15.34
CA THR A 11 -3.11 3.57 -15.89
C THR A 11 -3.76 2.74 -14.77
N PRO A 12 -4.79 1.93 -15.08
CA PRO A 12 -5.42 1.03 -14.11
C PRO A 12 -4.42 0.11 -13.42
N GLU A 13 -3.43 -0.41 -14.17
CA GLU A 13 -2.36 -1.26 -13.66
C GLU A 13 -1.44 -0.54 -12.66
N GLN A 14 -1.03 0.70 -12.97
CA GLN A 14 -0.23 1.51 -12.05
C GLN A 14 -0.98 1.80 -10.75
N THR A 15 -2.30 1.96 -10.85
CA THR A 15 -3.18 2.16 -9.70
C THR A 15 -3.30 0.88 -8.88
N ALA A 16 -3.49 -0.28 -9.52
CA ALA A 16 -3.53 -1.58 -8.87
C ALA A 16 -2.21 -1.88 -8.14
N MET A 17 -1.07 -1.65 -8.80
CA MET A 17 0.25 -1.85 -8.22
C MET A 17 0.47 -0.96 -6.98
N ARG A 18 0.04 0.31 -7.02
CA ARG A 18 0.11 1.20 -5.84
C ARG A 18 -0.76 0.71 -4.68
N LYS A 19 -1.95 0.17 -4.98
CA LYS A 19 -2.83 -0.42 -3.96
C LYS A 19 -2.17 -1.65 -3.34
N ALA A 20 -1.57 -2.53 -4.15
CA ALA A 20 -0.84 -3.70 -3.67
C ALA A 20 0.34 -3.30 -2.76
N VAL A 21 1.17 -2.32 -3.19
CA VAL A 21 2.27 -1.77 -2.36
C VAL A 21 1.77 -1.30 -1.00
N ARG A 22 0.68 -0.52 -1.00
CA ARG A 22 0.13 0.05 0.23
C ARG A 22 -0.45 -1.02 1.13
N LEU A 23 -1.09 -2.04 0.55
CA LEU A 23 -1.64 -3.17 1.30
C LEU A 23 -0.53 -3.92 2.02
N VAL A 24 0.50 -4.36 1.28
CA VAL A 24 1.65 -5.09 1.85
C VAL A 24 2.34 -4.28 2.95
N ALA A 25 2.57 -2.99 2.70
CA ALA A 25 3.19 -2.11 3.68
C ALA A 25 2.34 -1.98 4.95
N TYR A 26 1.04 -1.77 4.81
CA TYR A 26 0.15 -1.60 5.95
C TYR A 26 -0.03 -2.89 6.74
N THR A 27 -0.17 -4.04 6.07
CA THR A 27 -0.39 -5.32 6.77
C THR A 27 0.83 -5.76 7.55
N ALA A 28 2.03 -5.63 6.97
CA ALA A 28 3.27 -5.92 7.67
C ALA A 28 3.45 -5.00 8.89
N TRP A 29 3.31 -3.68 8.69
CA TRP A 29 3.38 -2.72 9.79
C TRP A 29 2.33 -2.98 10.87
N LEU A 30 1.10 -3.35 10.50
CA LEU A 30 0.00 -3.57 11.44
C LEU A 30 0.26 -4.79 12.34
N GLN A 31 0.86 -5.84 11.80
CA GLN A 31 1.26 -7.02 12.58
C GLN A 31 2.28 -6.63 13.64
N ASP A 32 3.34 -5.93 13.23
CA ASP A 32 4.38 -5.45 14.14
C ASP A 32 3.82 -4.46 15.18
N PHE A 33 2.96 -3.53 14.75
CA PHE A 33 2.36 -2.54 15.63
C PHE A 33 1.50 -3.18 16.71
N ARG A 34 0.66 -4.16 16.35
CA ARG A 34 -0.20 -4.87 17.31
C ARG A 34 0.61 -5.73 18.28
N ALA A 35 1.66 -6.38 17.81
CA ALA A 35 2.54 -7.17 18.66
C ALA A 35 3.23 -6.31 19.73
N ASN A 36 3.64 -5.09 19.36
CA ASN A 36 4.33 -4.17 20.27
C ASN A 36 3.40 -3.23 21.05
N ASN A 37 2.12 -3.14 20.67
CA ASN A 37 1.13 -2.25 21.29
C ASN A 37 -0.22 -2.98 21.40
N PRO A 38 -0.32 -4.02 22.26
CA PRO A 38 -1.53 -4.85 22.36
C PRO A 38 -2.76 -4.04 22.75
N ASP A 39 -2.60 -3.01 23.59
CA ASP A 39 -3.68 -2.17 24.12
C ASP A 39 -3.93 -0.90 23.28
N ALA A 40 -3.25 -0.75 22.14
CA ALA A 40 -3.37 0.47 21.34
C ALA A 40 -4.78 0.66 20.79
N THR A 41 -5.32 1.86 20.97
CA THR A 41 -6.63 2.24 20.45
C THR A 41 -6.58 2.43 18.93
N ALA A 42 -7.77 2.45 18.30
CA ALA A 42 -7.88 2.71 16.88
C ALA A 42 -7.32 4.09 16.48
N GLU A 43 -7.44 5.10 17.35
CA GLU A 43 -6.90 6.45 17.13
C GLU A 43 -5.38 6.46 17.20
N GLN A 44 -4.79 5.82 18.22
CA GLN A 44 -3.33 5.68 18.33
C GLN A 44 -2.74 4.97 17.11
N ARG A 45 -3.41 3.92 16.62
CA ARG A 45 -3.03 3.23 15.39
C ARG A 45 -3.04 4.16 14.16
N LYS A 46 -4.06 5.02 14.00
CA LYS A 46 -4.13 5.97 12.87
C LYS A 46 -2.99 6.97 12.91
N VAL A 47 -2.69 7.51 14.09
CA VAL A 47 -1.59 8.47 14.30
C VAL A 47 -0.24 7.79 14.00
N ALA A 48 0.00 6.61 14.58
CA ALA A 48 1.22 5.84 14.37
C ALA A 48 1.41 5.45 12.90
N TRP A 49 0.33 5.03 12.21
CA TRP A 49 0.41 4.75 10.78
C TRP A 49 0.79 5.99 9.98
N THR A 50 0.21 7.15 10.29
CA THR A 50 0.49 8.39 9.55
C THR A 50 1.97 8.77 9.63
N ALA A 51 2.61 8.57 10.79
CA ALA A 51 4.04 8.76 10.97
C ALA A 51 4.88 7.71 10.21
N ALA A 52 4.52 6.43 10.29
CA ALA A 52 5.30 5.34 9.71
C ALA A 52 5.11 5.19 8.19
N LYS A 53 3.98 5.64 7.64
CA LYS A 53 3.48 5.34 6.28
C LYS A 53 4.51 5.50 5.19
N GLN A 54 5.28 6.59 5.16
CA GLN A 54 6.23 6.83 4.08
C GLN A 54 7.39 5.83 4.10
N GLY A 55 7.90 5.49 5.29
CA GLY A 55 8.94 4.47 5.46
C GLY A 55 8.43 3.09 5.07
N GLU A 56 7.24 2.72 5.56
CA GLU A 56 6.63 1.42 5.29
C GLU A 56 6.27 1.23 3.81
N ILE A 57 5.79 2.27 3.13
CA ILE A 57 5.54 2.21 1.68
C ILE A 57 6.84 1.91 0.91
N ARG A 58 7.99 2.45 1.33
CA ARG A 58 9.28 2.13 0.69
C ARG A 58 9.64 0.66 0.88
N LYS A 59 9.39 0.09 2.07
CA LYS A 59 9.56 -1.34 2.33
C LYS A 59 8.62 -2.18 1.47
N GLY A 60 7.33 -1.84 1.42
CA GLY A 60 6.34 -2.52 0.57
C GLY A 60 6.73 -2.55 -0.91
N ARG A 61 7.31 -1.45 -1.44
CA ARG A 61 7.85 -1.42 -2.81
C ARG A 61 9.02 -2.38 -3.01
N LYS A 62 9.92 -2.48 -2.02
CA LYS A 62 11.05 -3.41 -2.08
C LYS A 62 10.57 -4.86 -2.08
N ILE A 63 9.56 -5.18 -1.28
CA ILE A 63 8.95 -6.52 -1.22
C ILE A 63 8.36 -6.89 -2.58
N ILE A 64 7.53 -6.04 -3.17
CA ILE A 64 6.93 -6.31 -4.49
C ILE A 64 7.99 -6.45 -5.59
N LYS A 65 9.02 -5.60 -5.58
CA LYS A 65 10.15 -5.74 -6.52
C LYS A 65 10.90 -7.07 -6.32
N ALA A 66 11.08 -7.51 -5.08
CA ALA A 66 11.73 -8.78 -4.77
C ALA A 66 10.90 -9.98 -5.26
N LEU A 67 9.58 -9.94 -5.08
CA LEU A 67 8.66 -10.94 -5.62
C LEU A 67 8.77 -11.02 -7.15
N LYS A 68 8.73 -9.87 -7.84
CA LYS A 68 8.88 -9.82 -9.29
C LYS A 68 10.21 -10.41 -9.76
N ARG A 69 11.32 -10.09 -9.08
CA ARG A 69 12.64 -10.66 -9.40
C ARG A 69 12.71 -12.19 -9.22
N LYS A 70 11.88 -12.74 -8.34
CA LYS A 70 11.78 -14.20 -8.11
C LYS A 70 10.75 -14.87 -9.04
N GLY A 71 10.21 -14.15 -10.02
CA GLY A 71 9.24 -14.69 -10.98
C GLY A 71 7.79 -14.66 -10.50
N TYR A 72 7.50 -14.06 -9.34
CA TYR A 72 6.13 -13.88 -8.88
C TYR A 72 5.58 -12.56 -9.45
N ASP A 73 4.50 -12.64 -10.22
CA ASP A 73 3.75 -11.46 -10.63
C ASP A 73 2.45 -11.31 -9.84
N LEU A 74 2.02 -10.07 -9.66
CA LEU A 74 0.81 -9.72 -8.95
C LEU A 74 -0.30 -9.45 -9.95
N THR A 75 -1.21 -10.41 -10.10
CA THR A 75 -2.44 -10.21 -10.85
C THR A 75 -3.56 -9.78 -9.91
N LYS A 76 -4.37 -8.81 -10.35
CA LYS A 76 -5.62 -8.48 -9.69
C LYS A 76 -6.74 -9.00 -10.59
N PRO A 77 -7.47 -10.07 -10.21
CA PRO A 77 -8.64 -10.47 -10.98
C PRO A 77 -9.66 -9.33 -10.96
N GLU A 78 -10.39 -9.18 -12.06
CA GLU A 78 -11.60 -8.36 -12.04
C GLU A 78 -12.53 -8.99 -11.00
N ARG A 79 -12.83 -8.26 -9.93
CA ARG A 79 -13.89 -8.69 -9.03
C ARG A 79 -15.17 -8.56 -9.84
N ALA A 80 -15.82 -9.68 -10.14
CA ALA A 80 -17.21 -9.68 -10.52
C ALA A 80 -17.96 -8.89 -9.44
N THR A 81 -18.41 -7.70 -9.80
CA THR A 81 -19.33 -6.93 -8.97
C THR A 81 -20.64 -7.70 -9.00
N GLU A 82 -20.82 -8.65 -8.08
CA GLU A 82 -22.17 -9.03 -7.68
C GLU A 82 -22.78 -7.80 -7.01
N ALA A 83 -23.83 -7.30 -7.66
CA ALA A 83 -24.68 -6.25 -7.17
C ALA A 83 -25.31 -6.70 -5.84
N ALA A 84 -25.25 -5.84 -4.83
CA ALA A 84 -26.06 -5.90 -3.63
C ALA A 84 -26.54 -4.48 -3.32
#